data_AF-A0A368LIH8-F1
#
_entry.id   AF-A0A368LIH8-F1
#
_cell.length_a   1.000
_cell.length_b   1.000
_cell.length_c   1.000
_cell.angle_alpha   90.00
_cell.angle_beta   90.00
_cell.angle_gamma   90.00
#
_symmetry.space_group_name_H-M   'P 1'
#
loop_
_entity.id
_entity.type
_entity.pdbx_description
1 polymer ?
#
loop_
_entity_poly.entity_id
_entity_poly.type
_entity_poly.pdbx_seq_one_letter_code
_entity_poly.pdbx_strand_id
1 'polypeptide(L)'
;MDAKQILNDALDLLLDEHDEDPRNPTVIKLKKLIDASDDMPTGEIELTATLKPNGFHHVCDQNGRTVKGVKSVAVFQDQSGQTVFQVNL
;
A
#
# COMPACT_ATOMS: atom_id res chain seq x y z
N MET A 1 -5.79 14.39 0.72
CA MET A 1 -7.05 13.65 0.85
C MET A 1 -6.66 12.18 0.87
N ASP A 2 -6.91 11.48 1.97
CA ASP A 2 -6.53 10.07 2.12
C ASP A 2 -7.50 9.16 1.36
N ALA A 3 -7.05 8.01 0.87
CA ALA A 3 -7.85 7.08 0.08
C ALA A 3 -9.12 6.64 0.82
N LYS A 4 -9.03 6.47 2.15
CA LYS A 4 -10.17 6.18 3.01
C LYS A 4 -11.21 7.29 3.00
N GLN A 5 -10.77 8.55 2.99
CA GLN A 5 -11.67 9.71 2.95
C GLN A 5 -12.45 9.75 1.63
N ILE A 6 -11.77 9.55 0.50
CA ILE A 6 -12.42 9.54 -0.82
C ILE A 6 -13.48 8.43 -0.91
N LEU A 7 -13.20 7.26 -0.33
CA LEU A 7 -14.15 6.14 -0.34
C LEU A 7 -15.34 6.37 0.60
N ASN A 8 -15.13 7.04 1.74
CA ASN A 8 -16.24 7.49 2.59
C ASN A 8 -17.10 8.52 1.87
N ASP A 9 -16.49 9.53 1.25
CA ASP A 9 -17.23 10.56 0.51
C ASP A 9 -18.05 9.93 -0.64
N ALA A 10 -17.51 8.93 -1.33
CA ALA A 10 -18.21 8.18 -2.37
C ALA A 10 -19.37 7.32 -1.81
N LEU A 11 -19.20 6.72 -0.63
CA LEU A 11 -20.25 5.95 0.04
C LEU A 11 -21.41 6.86 0.46
N ASP A 12 -21.09 8.02 1.03
CA ASP A 12 -22.08 9.01 1.46
C ASP A 12 -22.85 9.54 0.25
N LEU A 13 -22.18 9.82 -0.86
CA LEU A 13 -22.83 10.23 -2.11
C LEU A 13 -23.79 9.16 -2.66
N LEU A 14 -23.43 7.87 -2.56
CA LEU A 14 -24.33 6.78 -2.97
C LEU A 14 -25.58 6.68 -2.08
N LEU A 15 -25.42 6.83 -0.77
CA LEU A 15 -26.51 6.67 0.18
C LEU A 15 -27.43 7.89 0.22
N ASP A 16 -26.85 9.10 0.21
CA ASP A 16 -27.58 10.34 0.46
C ASP A 16 -28.05 10.99 -0.84
N GLU A 17 -27.21 11.06 -1.88
CA GLU A 17 -27.57 11.72 -3.14
C GLU A 17 -28.27 10.78 -4.13
N HIS A 18 -27.88 9.51 -4.13
CA HIS A 18 -28.44 8.50 -5.05
C HIS A 18 -29.48 7.57 -4.41
N ASP A 19 -29.72 7.71 -3.10
CA ASP A 19 -30.74 6.94 -2.35
C ASP A 19 -30.58 5.41 -2.54
N GLU A 20 -29.33 4.95 -2.68
CA GLU A 20 -29.01 3.53 -2.86
C GLU A 20 -29.37 2.72 -1.61
N ASP A 21 -29.90 1.51 -1.81
CA ASP A 21 -30.25 0.63 -0.69
C ASP A 21 -28.97 0.29 0.11
N PRO A 22 -28.92 0.55 1.43
CA PRO A 22 -27.80 0.17 2.28
C PRO A 22 -27.49 -1.34 2.28
N ARG A 23 -28.46 -2.17 1.88
CA ARG A 23 -28.37 -3.62 1.74
C ARG A 23 -27.90 -4.05 0.35
N ASN A 24 -27.74 -3.12 -0.58
CA ASN A 24 -27.18 -3.38 -1.89
C ASN A 24 -25.82 -4.09 -1.72
N PRO A 25 -25.59 -5.24 -2.39
CA PRO A 25 -24.34 -5.96 -2.29
C PRO A 25 -23.10 -5.10 -2.55
N THR A 26 -23.20 -4.08 -3.41
CA THR A 26 -22.11 -3.16 -3.73
C THR A 26 -21.80 -2.24 -2.55
N VAL A 27 -22.83 -1.66 -1.92
CA VAL A 27 -22.68 -0.82 -0.71
C VAL A 27 -22.08 -1.61 0.45
N ILE A 28 -22.53 -2.85 0.65
CA ILE A 28 -21.97 -3.74 1.69
C ILE A 28 -20.49 -4.04 1.41
N LYS A 29 -20.11 -4.32 0.16
CA LYS A 29 -18.71 -4.57 -0.21
C LYS A 29 -17.84 -3.32 -0.04
N LEU A 30 -18.36 -2.15 -0.38
CA LEU A 30 -17.66 -0.87 -0.21
C LEU A 30 -17.40 -0.56 1.27
N LYS A 31 -18.42 -0.73 2.13
CA LYS A 31 -18.25 -0.60 3.59
C LYS A 31 -17.18 -1.54 4.13
N LYS A 32 -17.21 -2.82 3.73
CA LYS A 32 -16.18 -3.79 4.11
C LYS A 32 -14.77 -3.40 3.65
N LEU A 33 -14.64 -2.78 2.48
CA LEU A 33 -13.35 -2.31 1.97
C LEU A 33 -12.82 -1.13 2.80
N ILE A 34 -13.69 -0.21 3.19
CA ILE A 34 -13.37 0.93 4.05
C ILE A 34 -12.95 0.48 5.46
N ASP A 35 -13.63 -0.53 6.00
CA ASP A 35 -13.37 -1.08 7.33
C ASP A 35 -12.08 -1.92 7.38
N ALA A 36 -11.66 -2.54 6.27
CA ALA A 36 -10.43 -3.31 6.15
C ALA A 36 -9.16 -2.42 6.06
N SER A 37 -9.18 -1.23 6.66
CA SER A 37 -8.27 -0.11 6.38
C SER A 37 -6.78 -0.34 6.64
N ASP A 38 -6.38 -1.49 7.19
CA ASP A 38 -4.97 -1.85 7.34
C ASP A 38 -4.28 -2.06 5.97
N ASP A 39 -5.04 -2.31 4.91
CA ASP A 39 -4.53 -2.63 3.56
C ASP A 39 -4.68 -1.46 2.55
N MET A 40 -5.15 -0.28 2.98
CA MET A 40 -5.31 0.84 2.05
C MET A 40 -3.96 1.45 1.66
N PRO A 41 -3.68 1.65 0.36
CA PRO A 41 -2.44 2.26 -0.07
C PRO A 41 -2.41 3.72 0.37
N THR A 42 -1.72 3.97 1.47
CA THR A 42 -1.20 5.29 1.79
C THR A 42 -0.17 5.62 0.70
N GLY A 43 -0.13 6.87 0.23
CA GLY A 43 0.72 7.27 -0.91
C GLY A 43 2.22 6.98 -0.71
N GLU A 44 2.63 6.66 0.51
CA GLU A 44 3.95 6.17 0.88
C GLU A 44 3.91 4.64 1.02
N ILE A 45 4.63 3.95 0.14
CA ILE A 45 4.82 2.50 0.22
C ILE A 45 6.09 2.27 1.04
N GLU A 46 5.94 1.71 2.23
CA GLU A 46 7.09 1.24 2.99
C GLU A 46 7.57 -0.09 2.40
N LEU A 47 8.86 -0.16 2.05
CA LEU A 47 9.48 -1.35 1.52
C LEU A 47 10.48 -1.91 2.53
N THR A 48 10.31 -3.18 2.88
CA THR A 48 11.29 -3.91 3.67
C THR A 48 12.15 -4.74 2.73
N ALA A 49 13.45 -4.44 2.65
CA ALA A 49 14.42 -5.23 1.91
C ALA A 49 15.33 -6.02 2.87
N THR A 50 15.37 -7.34 2.71
CA THR A 50 16.32 -8.23 3.40
C THR A 50 17.43 -8.61 2.43
N LEU A 51 18.69 -8.35 2.80
CA LEU A 51 19.88 -8.76 2.05
C LEU A 51 20.67 -9.79 2.87
N LYS A 52 21.03 -10.94 2.25
CA LYS A 52 21.84 -11.99 2.88
C LYS A 52 23.27 -12.05 2.32
N PRO A 53 24.24 -12.58 3.09
CA PRO A 53 25.60 -12.83 2.62
C PRO A 53 25.57 -13.93 1.55
N ASN A 54 25.59 -13.53 0.28
CA ASN A 54 25.56 -14.32 -0.97
C ASN A 54 24.81 -13.60 -2.11
N GLY A 55 24.29 -12.39 -1.86
CA GLY A 55 23.55 -11.62 -2.88
C GLY A 55 22.08 -12.01 -2.99
N PHE A 56 21.58 -12.92 -2.13
CA PHE A 56 20.17 -13.18 -2.02
C PHE A 56 19.47 -11.96 -1.41
N HIS A 57 18.44 -11.47 -2.10
CA HIS A 57 17.61 -10.37 -1.62
C HIS A 57 16.13 -10.74 -1.66
N HIS A 58 15.37 -10.18 -0.74
CA HIS A 58 13.92 -10.29 -0.68
C HIS A 58 13.33 -8.93 -0.34
N VAL A 59 12.36 -8.47 -1.12
CA VAL A 59 11.70 -7.18 -0.91
C VAL A 59 10.21 -7.42 -0.72
N CYS A 60 9.67 -6.88 0.37
CA CYS A 60 8.24 -6.91 0.68
C CYS A 60 7.69 -5.50 0.84
N ASP A 61 6.40 -5.35 0.57
CA ASP A 61 5.64 -4.16 0.94
C ASP A 61 5.33 -4.14 2.45
N GLN A 62 4.69 -3.07 2.90
CA GLN A 62 4.26 -2.87 4.30
C GLN A 62 3.34 -3.98 4.82
N ASN A 63 2.68 -4.71 3.93
CA ASN A 63 1.74 -5.79 4.24
C ASN A 63 2.41 -7.17 4.14
N GLY A 64 3.73 -7.22 3.97
CA GLY A 64 4.51 -8.44 3.85
C GLY A 64 4.39 -9.14 2.49
N ARG A 65 3.77 -8.51 1.49
CA ARG A 65 3.62 -9.08 0.15
C ARG A 65 4.91 -8.87 -0.63
N THR A 66 5.41 -9.92 -1.26
CA THR A 66 6.63 -9.84 -2.06
C THR A 66 6.46 -8.91 -3.27
N VAL A 67 7.38 -7.95 -3.40
CA VAL A 67 7.47 -7.06 -4.56
C VAL A 67 8.09 -7.84 -5.73
N LYS A 68 7.34 -7.95 -6.82
CA LYS A 68 7.79 -8.62 -8.06
C LYS A 68 8.55 -7.65 -8.96
N GLY A 69 9.49 -8.17 -9.74
CA GLY A 69 10.24 -7.38 -10.73
C GLY A 69 11.50 -6.71 -10.18
N VAL A 70 11.86 -6.92 -8.91
CA VAL A 70 13.13 -6.42 -8.36
C VAL A 70 14.30 -7.14 -9.03
N LYS A 71 15.18 -6.38 -9.68
CA LYS A 71 16.40 -6.87 -10.33
C LYS A 71 17.57 -6.97 -9.37
N SER A 72 17.73 -5.97 -8.51
CA SER A 72 18.80 -5.93 -7.52
C SER A 72 18.49 -5.01 -6.35
N VAL A 73 19.14 -5.28 -5.21
CA VAL A 73 19.12 -4.45 -4.02
C VAL A 73 20.57 -4.12 -3.66
N ALA A 74 20.86 -2.84 -3.47
CA ALA A 74 22.18 -2.35 -3.07
C ALA A 74 22.08 -1.56 -1.76
N VAL A 75 23.10 -1.71 -0.92
CA VAL A 75 23.26 -0.95 0.32
C VAL A 75 24.63 -0.29 0.28
N PHE A 76 24.66 1.03 0.33
CA PHE A 76 25.88 1.83 0.29
C PHE A 76 25.72 3.09 1.14
N GLN A 77 26.84 3.75 1.46
CA GLN A 77 26.81 5.07 2.09
C GLN A 77 26.84 6.15 1.02
N ASP A 78 26.01 7.18 1.17
CA ASP A 78 26.05 8.36 0.30
C ASP A 78 27.22 9.30 0.66
N GLN A 79 27.29 10.45 -0.02
CA GLN A 79 28.34 11.45 0.22
C GLN A 79 28.26 12.12 1.61
N SER A 80 27.11 12.01 2.29
CA SER A 80 26.90 12.50 3.65
C SER A 80 27.22 11.45 4.73
N GLY A 81 27.53 10.21 4.31
CA GLY A 81 27.73 9.06 5.19
C GLY A 81 26.42 8.37 5.61
N GLN A 82 25.27 8.79 5.06
CA GLN A 82 23.98 8.16 5.32
C GLN A 82 23.88 6.83 4.57
N THR A 83 23.41 5.78 5.26
CA THR A 83 23.12 4.50 4.63
C THR A 83 21.93 4.64 3.70
N VAL A 84 22.12 4.34 2.42
CA VAL A 84 21.09 4.34 1.39
C VAL A 84 20.80 2.89 0.97
N PHE A 85 19.51 2.57 0.94
CA PHE A 85 18.98 1.34 0.34
C PHE A 85 18.42 1.67 -1.03
N GLN A 86 18.99 1.08 -2.08
CA GLN A 86 18.52 1.23 -3.45
C GLN A 86 17.92 -0.08 -3.94
N VAL A 87 16.63 -0.05 -4.30
CA VAL A 87 15.92 -1.16 -4.93
C VAL A 87 15.76 -0.85 -6.42
N ASN A 88 16.33 -1.68 -7.29
CA ASN A 88 16.23 -1.51 -8.74
C ASN A 88 15.14 -2.44 -9.30
N LEU A 89 14.15 -1.85 -9.99
CA LEU A 89 13.07 -2.54 -10.69
C LEU A 89 13.42 -2.80 -12.17
#